data_AF-A0A3N4JC08-F1
#
_entry.id   AF-A0A3N4JC08-F1
#
_cell.length_a   1.000
_cell.length_b   1.000
_cell.length_c   1.000
_cell.angle_alpha   90.00
_cell.angle_beta   90.00
_cell.angle_gamma   90.00
#
_symmetry.space_group_name_H-M   'P 1'
#
loop_
_entity.id
_entity.type
_entity.pdbx_description
1 polymer ?
#
loop_
_entity_poly.entity_id
_entity_poly.type
_entity_poly.pdbx_seq_one_letter_code
_entity_poly.pdbx_strand_id
1 'polypeptide(L)'
;MCFEHSVSPNKYTQDYALIRIDSSKIDTASFTCNAIDLGTQITPYQFTRLMFHNPGNCQTFKYPTNRPFKVQGIVPDEKMRRPTILDQNGDPCLVVMKRGNTTGLTVGRADDILSFVRNYYDNGNTKTSKEWAIYPYDSKSGPFSAKGDCGSGIVDCLGRLGSLLTGGNGPTDSSDVTYATPISFIIDSLKGNGYKVTLEATLMGVREETETYQEVNGSMGG
;
A
#
# COMPACT_ATOMS: atom_id res chain seq x y z
N MET A 1 14.83 -11.45 -10.45
CA MET A 1 15.89 -11.01 -9.53
C MET A 1 15.26 -11.03 -8.16
N CYS A 2 15.59 -12.03 -7.35
CA CYS A 2 15.09 -12.14 -5.98
C CYS A 2 16.22 -11.65 -5.07
N PHE A 3 15.97 -10.60 -4.30
CA PHE A 3 16.94 -10.05 -3.35
C PHE A 3 16.79 -10.73 -1.99
N GLU A 4 17.84 -10.66 -1.17
CA GLU A 4 17.91 -11.28 0.16
C GLU A 4 16.84 -10.75 1.12
N HIS A 5 16.11 -11.68 1.75
CA HIS A 5 15.04 -11.39 2.70
C HIS A 5 15.58 -11.14 4.14
N SER A 6 15.59 -9.90 4.60
CA SER A 6 15.60 -9.59 6.04
C SER A 6 14.17 -9.67 6.59
N VAL A 7 14.03 -10.15 7.83
CA VAL A 7 12.73 -10.23 8.53
C VAL A 7 12.85 -9.43 9.80
N SER A 8 11.93 -8.50 9.99
CA SER A 8 11.85 -7.67 11.18
C SER A 8 11.44 -8.48 12.42
N PRO A 9 11.63 -7.95 13.65
CA PRO A 9 11.14 -8.57 14.88
C PRO A 9 9.62 -8.85 14.85
N ASN A 10 8.87 -8.06 14.08
CA ASN A 10 7.42 -8.17 13.92
C ASN A 10 6.99 -9.14 12.83
N LYS A 11 7.92 -9.91 12.24
CA LYS A 11 7.62 -10.95 11.26
C LYS A 11 6.92 -10.37 10.04
N TYR A 12 7.50 -9.42 9.33
CA TYR A 12 7.04 -9.03 7.98
C TYR A 12 8.23 -9.09 7.04
N THR A 13 7.98 -9.37 5.75
CA THR A 13 9.00 -9.28 4.71
C THR A 13 9.43 -7.82 4.56
N GLN A 14 10.70 -7.50 4.80
CA GLN A 14 11.23 -6.17 4.54
C GLN A 14 11.72 -6.09 3.10
N ASP A 15 10.78 -5.88 2.17
CA ASP A 15 11.08 -5.65 0.75
C ASP A 15 10.55 -4.27 0.34
N TYR A 16 11.25 -3.22 0.79
CA TYR A 16 10.97 -1.84 0.40
C TYR A 16 12.27 -1.02 0.35
N ALA A 17 12.32 -0.05 -0.55
CA ALA A 17 13.41 0.91 -0.66
C ALA A 17 12.91 2.31 -0.28
N LEU A 18 13.72 3.03 0.51
CA LEU A 18 13.52 4.45 0.75
C LEU A 18 14.37 5.25 -0.26
N ILE A 19 13.70 6.03 -1.11
CA ILE A 19 14.35 6.81 -2.17
C ILE A 19 14.15 8.29 -1.86
N ARG A 20 15.24 9.05 -1.77
CA ARG A 20 15.18 10.50 -1.62
C ARG A 20 14.95 11.14 -2.98
N ILE A 21 13.92 11.96 -3.09
CA ILE A 21 13.62 12.73 -4.30
C ILE A 21 14.17 14.15 -4.15
N ASP A 22 14.84 14.64 -5.19
CA ASP A 22 15.26 16.04 -5.29
C ASP A 22 14.05 16.93 -5.58
N SER A 23 13.60 17.70 -4.59
CA SER A 23 12.43 18.57 -4.71
C SER A 23 12.62 19.69 -5.74
N SER A 24 13.86 20.08 -6.06
CA SER A 24 14.12 21.08 -7.11
C SER A 24 13.75 20.58 -8.51
N LYS A 25 13.59 19.26 -8.68
CA LYS A 25 13.16 18.62 -9.92
C LYS A 25 11.64 18.45 -10.01
N ILE A 26 10.90 18.79 -8.94
CA ILE A 26 9.44 18.69 -8.90
C ILE A 26 8.86 20.09 -8.89
N ASP A 27 8.07 20.41 -9.91
CA ASP A 27 7.19 21.56 -9.85
C ASP A 27 6.02 21.25 -8.91
N THR A 28 6.08 21.81 -7.71
CA THR A 28 5.05 21.58 -6.67
C THR A 28 3.69 22.17 -7.06
N ALA A 29 3.64 23.14 -7.98
CA ALA A 29 2.38 23.73 -8.43
C ALA A 29 1.61 22.79 -9.37
N SER A 30 2.29 21.91 -10.09
CA SER A 30 1.68 20.94 -11.02
C SER A 30 1.66 19.50 -10.51
N PHE A 31 2.36 19.20 -9.40
CA PHE A 31 2.40 17.85 -8.82
C PHE A 31 1.02 17.42 -8.27
N THR A 32 0.45 16.35 -8.83
CA THR A 32 -0.91 15.86 -8.50
C THR A 32 -0.94 14.97 -7.24
N CYS A 33 0.13 14.92 -6.45
CA CYS A 33 0.35 13.93 -5.39
C CYS A 33 0.39 12.48 -5.92
N ASN A 34 0.50 11.51 -5.00
CA ASN A 34 0.40 10.09 -5.34
C ASN A 34 -1.01 9.77 -5.86
N ALA A 35 -1.10 9.13 -7.02
CA ALA A 35 -2.37 8.72 -7.62
C ALA A 35 -2.21 7.41 -8.41
N ILE A 36 -3.30 6.66 -8.53
CA ILE A 36 -3.42 5.51 -9.43
C ILE A 36 -4.21 5.96 -10.66
N ASP A 37 -3.65 5.78 -11.85
CA ASP A 37 -4.42 5.96 -13.08
C ASP A 37 -5.44 4.82 -13.25
N LEU A 38 -6.74 5.12 -13.31
CA LEU A 38 -7.75 4.10 -13.55
C LEU A 38 -7.78 3.62 -15.03
N GLY A 39 -7.11 4.32 -15.95
CA GLY A 39 -6.98 3.90 -17.35
C GLY A 39 -8.32 3.66 -18.05
N THR A 40 -8.33 2.77 -19.05
CA THR A 40 -9.49 2.50 -19.92
C THR A 40 -9.91 1.04 -19.98
N GLN A 41 -9.16 0.14 -19.33
CA GLN A 41 -9.39 -1.31 -19.38
C GLN A 41 -10.77 -1.69 -18.82
N ILE A 42 -11.21 -0.99 -17.77
CA ILE A 42 -12.53 -1.13 -17.16
C ILE A 42 -13.28 0.18 -17.36
N THR A 43 -14.51 0.12 -17.87
CA THR A 43 -15.31 1.34 -18.06
C THR A 43 -15.65 1.98 -16.71
N PRO A 44 -15.82 3.31 -16.62
CA PRO A 44 -16.15 3.96 -15.35
C PRO A 44 -17.41 3.39 -14.66
N TYR A 45 -18.42 3.02 -15.46
CA TYR A 45 -19.64 2.39 -14.95
C TYR A 45 -19.36 1.01 -14.35
N GLN A 46 -18.64 0.14 -15.08
CA GLN A 46 -18.27 -1.19 -14.58
C GLN A 46 -17.38 -1.08 -13.34
N PHE A 47 -16.40 -0.17 -13.35
CA PHE A 47 -15.50 0.04 -12.23
C PHE A 47 -16.25 0.51 -10.97
N THR A 48 -17.19 1.44 -11.13
CA THR A 48 -18.00 1.93 -10.02
C THR A 48 -18.84 0.79 -9.43
N ARG A 49 -19.39 -0.09 -10.26
CA ARG A 49 -20.09 -1.30 -9.78
C ARG A 49 -19.14 -2.24 -9.03
N LEU A 50 -17.90 -2.40 -9.51
CA LEU A 50 -16.87 -3.19 -8.83
C LEU A 50 -16.46 -2.59 -7.46
N MET A 51 -16.62 -1.29 -7.27
CA MET A 51 -16.33 -0.64 -5.98
C MET A 51 -17.56 -0.55 -5.07
N PHE A 52 -18.76 -0.74 -5.62
CA PHE A 52 -20.03 -0.52 -4.94
C PHE A 52 -21.00 -1.67 -5.22
N HIS A 53 -20.76 -2.82 -4.59
CA HIS A 53 -21.56 -4.02 -4.81
C HIS A 53 -22.87 -4.04 -4.03
N ASN A 54 -22.93 -3.36 -2.89
CA ASN A 54 -24.08 -3.36 -2.00
C ASN A 54 -24.66 -1.94 -1.85
N PRO A 55 -25.94 -1.71 -2.18
CA PRO A 55 -26.59 -0.41 -2.01
C PRO A 55 -26.71 0.04 -0.54
N GLY A 56 -26.56 -0.88 0.42
CA GLY A 56 -26.52 -0.59 1.86
C GLY A 56 -25.20 0.03 2.33
N ASN A 57 -24.17 0.10 1.48
CA ASN A 57 -22.90 0.73 1.84
C ASN A 57 -23.08 2.26 1.91
N CYS A 58 -22.97 2.82 3.12
CA CYS A 58 -23.11 4.27 3.35
C CYS A 58 -21.98 5.12 2.73
N GLN A 59 -20.92 4.49 2.20
CA GLN A 59 -19.80 5.17 1.57
C GLN A 59 -19.84 4.95 0.05
N THR A 60 -19.96 6.04 -0.70
CA THR A 60 -20.03 6.00 -2.16
C THR A 60 -18.65 6.30 -2.74
N PHE A 61 -18.04 5.29 -3.38
CA PHE A 61 -16.91 5.52 -4.27
C PHE A 61 -17.31 6.55 -5.34
N LYS A 62 -16.46 7.56 -5.54
CA LYS A 62 -16.65 8.57 -6.59
C LYS A 62 -15.55 8.38 -7.63
N TYR A 63 -15.95 8.05 -8.86
CA TYR A 63 -15.01 7.93 -9.96
C TYR A 63 -14.37 9.31 -10.23
N PRO A 64 -13.03 9.42 -10.25
CA PRO A 64 -12.35 10.70 -10.41
C PRO A 64 -12.47 11.24 -11.84
N THR A 65 -12.54 12.57 -11.97
CA THR A 65 -12.41 13.25 -13.26
C THR A 65 -11.03 12.96 -13.85
N ASN A 66 -10.97 12.72 -15.16
CA ASN A 66 -9.75 12.43 -15.93
C ASN A 66 -9.00 11.13 -15.55
N ARG A 67 -9.48 10.33 -14.58
CA ARG A 67 -8.99 8.98 -14.17
C ARG A 67 -7.90 8.89 -13.09
N PRO A 68 -7.08 9.91 -12.76
CA PRO A 68 -6.21 9.84 -11.58
C PRO A 68 -7.01 9.70 -10.29
N PHE A 69 -6.90 8.55 -9.64
CA PHE A 69 -7.48 8.28 -8.33
C PHE A 69 -6.45 8.59 -7.24
N LYS A 70 -6.69 9.68 -6.50
CA LYS A 70 -5.75 10.18 -5.50
C LYS A 70 -5.56 9.16 -4.38
N VAL A 71 -4.30 8.88 -4.06
CA VAL A 71 -3.93 8.10 -2.87
C VAL A 71 -3.80 9.06 -1.69
N GLN A 72 -4.58 8.82 -0.65
CA GLN A 72 -4.67 9.68 0.52
C GLN A 72 -4.89 8.87 1.79
N GLY A 73 -4.03 9.09 2.78
CA GLY A 73 -4.06 8.36 4.04
C GLY A 73 -3.74 6.86 3.88
N ILE A 74 -4.01 6.11 4.95
CA ILE A 74 -3.75 4.68 5.04
C ILE A 74 -4.98 3.94 5.54
N VAL A 75 -5.14 2.68 5.12
CA VAL A 75 -6.21 1.82 5.65
C VAL A 75 -5.84 1.49 7.10
N PRO A 76 -6.68 1.80 8.09
CA PRO A 76 -6.39 1.43 9.47
C PRO A 76 -6.34 -0.09 9.63
N ASP A 77 -5.41 -0.55 10.45
CA ASP A 77 -5.24 -1.95 10.83
C ASP A 77 -6.54 -2.62 11.32
N GLU A 78 -7.37 -1.87 12.04
CA GLU A 78 -8.69 -2.32 12.50
C GLU A 78 -9.67 -2.54 11.33
N LYS A 79 -9.61 -1.69 10.30
CA LYS A 79 -10.45 -1.78 9.10
C LYS A 79 -10.00 -2.88 8.15
N MET A 80 -8.71 -3.23 8.14
CA MET A 80 -8.22 -4.42 7.44
C MET A 80 -8.78 -5.70 8.07
N ARG A 81 -8.77 -5.78 9.41
CA ARG A 81 -9.25 -6.97 10.15
C ARG A 81 -10.78 -7.05 10.27
N ARG A 82 -11.46 -5.92 10.20
CA ARG A 82 -12.91 -5.81 10.33
C ARG A 82 -13.44 -4.85 9.27
N PRO A 83 -13.54 -5.31 8.00
CA PRO A 83 -14.15 -4.51 6.96
C PRO A 83 -15.57 -4.12 7.35
N THR A 84 -15.98 -2.91 6.95
CA THR A 84 -17.35 -2.41 7.18
C THR A 84 -18.13 -2.25 5.88
N ILE A 85 -17.48 -2.50 4.75
CA ILE A 85 -18.11 -2.49 3.42
C ILE A 85 -18.65 -3.90 3.20
N LEU A 86 -19.88 -4.00 2.71
CA LEU A 86 -20.53 -5.27 2.42
C LEU A 86 -20.38 -5.60 0.94
N ASP A 87 -20.18 -6.88 0.64
CA ASP A 87 -20.23 -7.41 -0.70
C ASP A 87 -21.67 -7.64 -1.19
N GLN A 88 -21.82 -8.27 -2.36
CA GLN A 88 -23.10 -8.58 -2.98
C GLN A 88 -23.99 -9.55 -2.17
N ASN A 89 -23.41 -10.33 -1.26
CA ASN A 89 -24.12 -11.25 -0.37
C ASN A 89 -24.46 -10.59 0.98
N GLY A 90 -23.93 -9.39 1.24
CA GLY A 90 -24.07 -8.72 2.54
C GLY A 90 -22.97 -9.08 3.52
N ASP A 91 -21.91 -9.76 3.07
CA ASP A 91 -20.79 -10.15 3.92
C ASP A 91 -19.73 -9.04 3.98
N PRO A 92 -19.12 -8.77 5.15
CA PRO A 92 -18.03 -7.81 5.27
C PRO A 92 -16.85 -8.16 4.35
N CYS A 93 -16.44 -7.22 3.53
CA CYS A 93 -15.38 -7.39 2.54
C CYS A 93 -14.61 -6.08 2.33
N LEU A 94 -13.28 -6.16 2.22
CA LEU A 94 -12.45 -5.02 1.83
C LEU A 94 -12.08 -5.13 0.35
N VAL A 95 -12.78 -4.36 -0.48
CA VAL A 95 -12.45 -4.25 -1.91
C VAL A 95 -11.25 -3.34 -2.08
N VAL A 96 -10.26 -3.82 -2.83
CA VAL A 96 -8.99 -3.13 -3.08
C VAL A 96 -8.68 -3.10 -4.57
N MET A 97 -7.82 -2.15 -4.97
CA MET A 97 -7.31 -2.03 -6.34
C MET A 97 -5.82 -1.75 -6.36
N LYS A 98 -5.19 -2.07 -7.49
CA LYS A 98 -3.86 -1.60 -7.84
C LYS A 98 -3.77 -1.34 -9.34
N ARG A 99 -2.75 -0.59 -9.76
CA ARG A 99 -2.24 -0.65 -11.13
C ARG A 99 -0.85 -1.30 -11.12
N GLY A 100 -0.78 -2.50 -11.67
CA GLY A 100 0.47 -3.24 -11.89
C GLY A 100 1.05 -2.99 -13.28
N ASN A 101 2.35 -3.24 -13.43
CA ASN A 101 3.05 -3.12 -14.71
C ASN A 101 2.56 -4.18 -15.72
N THR A 102 2.29 -5.39 -15.25
CA THR A 102 1.91 -6.52 -16.11
C THR A 102 0.39 -6.61 -16.26
N THR A 103 -0.36 -6.51 -15.16
CA THR A 103 -1.82 -6.68 -15.22
C THR A 103 -2.58 -5.39 -15.56
N GLY A 104 -1.94 -4.23 -15.48
CA GLY A 104 -2.66 -2.95 -15.49
C GLY A 104 -3.54 -2.80 -14.25
N LEU A 105 -4.72 -2.21 -14.41
CA LEU A 105 -5.66 -1.99 -13.31
C LEU A 105 -6.39 -3.29 -12.97
N THR A 106 -6.26 -3.72 -11.73
CA THR A 106 -7.00 -4.87 -11.19
C THR A 106 -7.72 -4.50 -9.91
N VAL A 107 -8.85 -5.17 -9.69
CA VAL A 107 -9.66 -5.09 -8.46
C VAL A 107 -9.62 -6.47 -7.81
N GLY A 108 -9.58 -6.50 -6.47
CA GLY A 108 -9.50 -7.72 -5.69
C GLY A 108 -10.24 -7.59 -4.37
N ARG A 109 -10.31 -8.71 -3.65
CA ARG A 109 -10.91 -8.79 -2.33
C ARG A 109 -9.83 -9.17 -1.33
N ALA A 110 -9.61 -8.30 -0.37
CA ALA A 110 -8.65 -8.53 0.69
C ALA A 110 -9.26 -9.41 1.78
N ASP A 111 -8.46 -10.36 2.24
CA ASP A 111 -8.77 -11.20 3.40
C ASP A 111 -8.72 -10.38 4.70
N ASP A 112 -9.51 -10.78 5.68
CA ASP A 112 -9.53 -10.17 7.02
C ASP A 112 -8.47 -10.79 7.96
N ILE A 113 -7.94 -11.96 7.59
CA ILE A 113 -6.85 -12.64 8.29
C ILE A 113 -5.50 -12.24 7.69
N LEU A 114 -4.60 -11.69 8.52
CA LEU A 114 -3.17 -11.59 8.16
C LEU A 114 -2.61 -13.01 8.00
N SER A 115 -2.32 -13.40 6.76
CA SER A 115 -1.75 -14.70 6.45
C SER A 115 -0.35 -14.82 7.02
N PHE A 116 -0.01 -15.97 7.61
CA PHE A 116 1.35 -16.25 8.05
C PHE A 116 2.10 -16.96 6.92
N VAL A 117 3.07 -16.30 6.30
CA VAL A 117 3.95 -16.89 5.30
C VAL A 117 5.17 -17.45 5.99
N ARG A 118 5.49 -18.74 5.79
CA ARG A 118 6.66 -19.38 6.37
C ARG A 118 7.70 -19.61 5.29
N ASN A 119 8.76 -18.81 5.33
CA ASN A 119 9.90 -18.95 4.43
C ASN A 119 10.88 -19.96 5.01
N TYR A 120 11.20 -20.98 4.23
CA TYR A 120 12.21 -22.00 4.51
C TYR A 120 13.49 -21.62 3.79
N TYR A 121 14.58 -21.46 4.54
CA TYR A 121 15.90 -21.14 3.99
C TYR A 121 16.76 -22.40 3.97
N ASP A 122 17.66 -22.53 3.01
CA ASP A 122 18.55 -23.70 2.82
C ASP A 122 19.44 -24.00 4.05
N ASN A 123 19.63 -23.01 4.92
CA ASN A 123 20.35 -23.15 6.19
C ASN A 123 19.49 -23.73 7.34
N GLY A 124 18.27 -24.20 7.06
CA GLY A 124 17.36 -24.79 8.04
C GLY A 124 16.60 -23.78 8.90
N ASN A 125 16.84 -22.47 8.73
CA ASN A 125 16.07 -21.45 9.43
C ASN A 125 14.67 -21.34 8.85
N THR A 126 13.66 -21.23 9.71
CA THR A 126 12.30 -20.84 9.30
C THR A 126 12.01 -19.43 9.76
N LYS A 127 11.66 -18.54 8.83
CA LYS A 127 11.14 -17.22 9.20
C LYS A 127 9.66 -17.16 8.84
N THR A 128 8.84 -16.85 9.83
CA THR A 128 7.42 -16.54 9.60
C THR A 128 7.31 -15.04 9.35
N SER A 129 6.68 -14.63 8.25
CA SER A 129 6.17 -13.28 8.02
C SER A 129 4.64 -13.27 8.08
N LYS A 130 4.03 -12.12 8.35
CA LYS A 130 2.60 -11.85 8.19
C LYS A 130 2.46 -11.10 6.89
N GLU A 131 1.52 -11.48 6.03
CA GLU A 131 1.25 -10.80 4.77
C GLU A 131 -0.25 -10.64 4.62
N TRP A 132 -0.67 -9.53 4.02
CA TRP A 132 -2.06 -9.32 3.69
C TRP A 132 -2.37 -10.07 2.42
N ALA A 133 -3.32 -11.00 2.48
CA ALA A 133 -3.73 -11.81 1.35
C ALA A 133 -4.83 -11.10 0.56
N ILE A 134 -4.69 -11.06 -0.76
CA ILE A 134 -5.65 -10.48 -1.69
C ILE A 134 -5.98 -11.54 -2.74
N TYR A 135 -7.28 -11.82 -2.88
CA TYR A 135 -7.81 -12.73 -3.87
C TYR A 135 -8.31 -11.98 -5.10
N PRO A 136 -8.42 -12.66 -6.26
CA PRO A 136 -9.14 -12.18 -7.42
C PRO A 136 -10.53 -11.67 -7.05
N TYR A 137 -10.99 -10.65 -7.77
CA TYR A 137 -12.32 -10.11 -7.52
C TYR A 137 -13.40 -11.18 -7.63
N ASP A 138 -13.38 -11.98 -8.68
CA ASP A 138 -14.20 -13.18 -8.84
C ASP A 138 -13.50 -14.17 -9.78
N SER A 139 -14.15 -15.31 -10.07
CA SER A 139 -13.59 -16.33 -10.97
C SER A 139 -13.51 -15.90 -12.44
N LYS A 140 -14.07 -14.74 -12.81
CA LYS A 140 -14.13 -14.22 -14.18
C LYS A 140 -13.21 -13.03 -14.41
N SER A 141 -12.72 -12.41 -13.35
CA SER A 141 -11.90 -11.19 -13.38
C SER A 141 -10.42 -11.44 -13.71
N GLY A 142 -10.00 -12.71 -13.74
CA GLY A 142 -8.58 -13.06 -13.85
C GLY A 142 -7.80 -12.81 -12.56
N PRO A 143 -6.47 -13.00 -12.57
CA PRO A 143 -5.67 -12.89 -11.36
C PRO A 143 -5.58 -11.43 -10.88
N PHE A 144 -5.50 -11.23 -9.57
CA PHE A 144 -5.30 -9.88 -9.03
C PHE A 144 -3.91 -9.33 -9.40
N SER A 145 -2.89 -10.18 -9.47
CA SER A 145 -1.53 -9.77 -9.84
C SER A 145 -0.86 -10.80 -10.75
N ALA A 146 0.23 -10.37 -11.38
CA ALA A 146 1.10 -11.26 -12.15
C ALA A 146 2.57 -10.89 -11.94
N LYS A 147 3.48 -11.77 -12.39
CA LYS A 147 4.92 -11.51 -12.36
C LYS A 147 5.23 -10.16 -13.02
N GLY A 148 5.90 -9.28 -12.28
CA GLY A 148 6.21 -7.91 -12.70
C GLY A 148 5.37 -6.83 -12.01
N ASP A 149 4.34 -7.18 -11.25
CA ASP A 149 3.55 -6.23 -10.46
C ASP A 149 4.15 -5.91 -9.08
N CYS A 150 5.23 -6.58 -8.67
CA CYS A 150 5.90 -6.35 -7.39
C CYS A 150 6.22 -4.85 -7.19
N GLY A 151 5.99 -4.34 -5.98
CA GLY A 151 6.14 -2.92 -5.64
C GLY A 151 4.90 -2.06 -5.92
N SER A 152 3.85 -2.60 -6.54
CA SER A 152 2.59 -1.85 -6.75
C SER A 152 1.92 -1.53 -5.41
N GLY A 153 1.47 -0.28 -5.25
CA GLY A 153 0.62 0.12 -4.13
C GLY A 153 -0.81 -0.40 -4.28
N ILE A 154 -1.34 -0.99 -3.21
CA ILE A 154 -2.72 -1.49 -3.14
C ILE A 154 -3.53 -0.53 -2.28
N VAL A 155 -4.63 -0.02 -2.82
CA VAL A 155 -5.50 0.97 -2.15
C VAL A 155 -6.93 0.49 -2.05
N ASP A 156 -7.67 0.99 -1.06
CA ASP A 156 -9.10 0.74 -0.95
C ASP A 156 -9.93 1.71 -1.82
N CYS A 157 -11.26 1.53 -1.79
CA CYS A 157 -12.20 2.40 -2.52
C CYS A 157 -12.25 3.86 -2.03
N LEU A 158 -11.53 4.22 -0.96
CA LEU A 158 -11.44 5.60 -0.45
C LEU A 158 -10.10 6.26 -0.81
N GLY A 159 -9.24 5.55 -1.53
CA GLY A 159 -7.91 6.00 -1.89
C GLY A 159 -6.89 5.81 -0.78
N ARG A 160 -7.21 5.07 0.27
CA ARG A 160 -6.28 4.83 1.38
C ARG A 160 -5.32 3.72 1.00
N LEU A 161 -4.01 3.96 1.22
CA LEU A 161 -2.98 2.96 0.96
C LEU A 161 -3.09 1.84 2.01
N GLY A 162 -3.21 0.60 1.56
CA GLY A 162 -3.27 -0.58 2.43
C GLY A 162 -1.94 -1.30 2.51
N SER A 163 -1.25 -1.49 1.38
CA SER A 163 -0.03 -2.30 1.33
C SER A 163 0.80 -2.06 0.07
N LEU A 164 2.02 -2.61 0.09
CA LEU A 164 2.85 -2.80 -1.10
C LEU A 164 2.86 -4.27 -1.49
N LEU A 165 2.60 -4.57 -2.77
CA LEU A 165 2.60 -5.93 -3.31
C LEU A 165 4.02 -6.51 -3.30
N THR A 166 4.21 -7.68 -2.69
CA THR A 166 5.51 -8.37 -2.63
C THR A 166 5.55 -9.54 -3.61
N GLY A 167 4.47 -10.32 -3.70
CA GLY A 167 4.41 -11.47 -4.60
C GLY A 167 3.01 -12.05 -4.75
N GLY A 168 2.91 -13.12 -5.51
CA GLY A 168 1.68 -13.90 -5.68
C GLY A 168 2.03 -15.37 -5.83
N ASN A 169 1.11 -16.23 -5.40
CA ASN A 169 1.23 -17.68 -5.57
C ASN A 169 -0.14 -18.33 -5.65
N GLY A 170 -0.35 -19.16 -6.67
CA GLY A 170 -1.49 -20.06 -6.76
C GLY A 170 -1.45 -20.94 -8.00
N PRO A 171 -2.20 -22.04 -7.98
CA PRO A 171 -2.15 -23.05 -9.04
C PRO A 171 -2.89 -22.63 -10.32
N THR A 172 -3.82 -21.69 -10.22
CA THR A 172 -4.58 -21.16 -11.36
C THR A 172 -4.83 -19.66 -11.21
N ASP A 173 -5.06 -18.96 -12.32
CA ASP A 173 -5.39 -17.53 -12.35
C ASP A 173 -6.57 -17.15 -11.42
N SER A 174 -7.54 -18.06 -11.25
CA SER A 174 -8.72 -17.84 -10.42
C SER A 174 -8.52 -18.18 -8.93
N SER A 175 -7.40 -18.82 -8.58
CA SER A 175 -7.02 -19.21 -7.22
C SER A 175 -5.69 -18.59 -6.77
N ASP A 176 -5.14 -17.69 -7.58
CA ASP A 176 -3.89 -16.99 -7.28
C ASP A 176 -4.07 -16.06 -6.10
N VAL A 177 -3.27 -16.25 -5.05
CA VAL A 177 -3.27 -15.39 -3.87
C VAL A 177 -2.15 -14.40 -4.00
N THR A 178 -2.49 -13.12 -4.02
CA THR A 178 -1.50 -12.05 -3.94
C THR A 178 -1.18 -11.76 -2.49
N TYR A 179 0.10 -11.66 -2.18
CA TYR A 179 0.61 -11.30 -0.88
C TYR A 179 1.20 -9.89 -0.91
N ALA A 180 0.89 -9.13 0.13
CA ALA A 180 1.33 -7.75 0.25
C ALA A 180 1.77 -7.41 1.67
N THR A 181 2.78 -6.56 1.79
CA THR A 181 3.25 -6.04 3.07
C THR A 181 2.38 -4.86 3.50
N PRO A 182 1.69 -4.93 4.66
CA PRO A 182 0.87 -3.83 5.15
C PRO A 182 1.64 -2.53 5.30
N ILE A 183 1.02 -1.41 4.96
CA ILE A 183 1.66 -0.09 5.04
C ILE A 183 1.99 0.31 6.48
N SER A 184 1.19 -0.13 7.46
CA SER A 184 1.43 0.11 8.88
C SER A 184 2.79 -0.44 9.32
N PHE A 185 3.12 -1.66 8.87
CA PHE A 185 4.43 -2.25 9.13
C PHE A 185 5.57 -1.43 8.50
N ILE A 186 5.43 -0.99 7.26
CA ILE A 186 6.46 -0.19 6.57
C ILE A 186 6.69 1.13 7.32
N ILE A 187 5.62 1.82 7.73
CA ILE A 187 5.69 3.06 8.50
C ILE A 187 6.38 2.84 9.84
N ASP A 188 6.01 1.79 10.58
CA ASP A 188 6.63 1.47 11.87
C ASP A 188 8.10 1.12 11.72
N SER A 189 8.46 0.39 10.67
CA SER A 189 9.84 0.05 10.33
C SER A 189 10.66 1.31 10.01
N LEU A 190 10.11 2.26 9.24
CA LEU A 190 10.77 3.54 8.97
C LEU A 190 10.95 4.37 10.25
N LYS A 191 9.92 4.50 11.08
CA LYS A 191 10.01 5.21 12.36
C LYS A 191 11.02 4.57 13.32
N GLY A 192 11.04 3.24 13.39
CA GLY A 192 11.99 2.48 14.20
C GLY A 192 13.45 2.66 13.76
N ASN A 193 13.68 3.02 12.49
CA ASN A 193 14.99 3.39 11.95
C ASN A 193 15.28 4.90 12.02
N GLY A 194 14.49 5.67 12.78
CA GLY A 194 14.74 7.10 13.03
C GLY A 194 14.18 8.06 11.98
N TYR A 195 13.42 7.58 10.99
CA TYR A 195 12.83 8.46 9.97
C TYR A 195 11.55 9.16 10.47
N LYS A 196 11.44 10.46 10.23
CA LYS A 196 10.19 11.22 10.40
C LYS A 196 9.28 10.93 9.22
N VAL A 197 8.17 10.22 9.47
CA VAL A 197 7.18 9.85 8.43
C VAL A 197 5.94 10.75 8.54
N THR A 198 5.57 11.41 7.44
CA THR A 198 4.29 12.12 7.28
C THR A 198 3.39 11.37 6.31
N LEU A 199 2.08 11.36 6.59
CA LEU A 199 1.05 10.80 5.71
C LEU A 199 0.40 11.85 4.82
N GLU A 200 0.68 13.14 5.10
CA GLU A 200 0.28 14.23 4.23
C GLU A 200 1.35 14.43 3.17
N ALA A 201 0.97 14.23 1.90
CA ALA A 201 1.82 14.50 0.75
C ALA A 201 1.88 16.02 0.48
N THR A 202 2.27 16.81 1.47
CA THR A 202 2.59 18.22 1.28
C THR A 202 4.09 18.29 1.09
N LEU A 203 4.54 18.49 -0.15
CA LEU A 203 5.93 18.87 -0.45
C LEU A 203 6.12 20.31 0.04
N MET A 204 6.15 20.50 1.35
CA MET A 204 6.54 21.77 1.96
C MET A 204 8.03 21.91 1.67
N GLY A 205 8.40 22.94 0.91
CA GLY A 205 9.80 23.33 0.80
C GLY A 205 10.39 23.45 2.20
N VAL A 206 11.45 22.68 2.46
CA VAL A 206 12.18 22.70 3.72
C VAL A 206 12.56 24.16 4.00
N ARG A 207 11.96 24.77 5.03
CA ARG A 207 12.48 26.02 5.58
C ARG A 207 13.72 25.64 6.39
N GLU A 208 14.83 26.30 6.10
CA GLU A 208 16.11 26.15 6.78
C GLU A 208 15.92 26.22 8.31
N GLU A 209 16.37 25.18 9.02
CA GLU A 209 16.56 25.24 10.47
C GLU A 209 17.83 26.07 10.72
N THR A 210 17.67 27.30 11.23
CA THR A 210 18.79 28.02 11.84
C THR A 210 18.97 27.49 13.27
N GLU A 211 19.95 26.61 13.47
CA GLU A 211 20.50 26.31 14.79
C GLU A 211 21.22 27.56 15.33
N THR A 212 20.62 28.26 16.28
CA THR A 212 21.36 29.23 17.11
C THR A 212 22.11 28.49 18.20
N TYR A 213 23.41 28.32 18.02
CA TYR A 213 24.33 27.95 19.09
C TYR A 213 24.43 29.13 20.07
N GLN A 214 24.03 28.94 21.33
CA GLN A 214 24.44 29.84 22.40
C GLN A 214 25.82 29.41 22.90
N GLU A 215 26.82 30.28 22.71
CA GLU A 215 28.12 30.16 23.36
C GLU A 215 27.94 30.28 24.87
N VAL A 216 28.21 29.20 25.58
CA VAL A 216 28.40 29.21 27.04
C VAL A 216 29.79 29.80 27.29
N ASN A 217 29.84 31.09 27.56
CA ASN A 217 31.07 31.74 28.02
C ASN A 217 31.40 31.24 29.44
N GLY A 218 32.32 30.28 29.51
CA GLY A 218 32.99 29.91 30.75
C GLY A 218 33.93 31.03 31.18
N SER A 219 33.65 31.66 32.32
CA SER A 219 34.62 32.49 33.03
C SER A 219 35.62 31.60 33.76
N MET A 220 36.85 31.57 33.28
CA MET A 220 38.03 31.18 34.07
C MET A 220 38.91 32.42 34.28
N GLY A 221 39.24 32.68 35.55
CA GLY A 221 40.51 33.29 35.93
C GLY A 221 40.42 34.68 36.55
N GLY A 222 40.93 34.80 37.78
CA GLY A 222 41.32 36.05 38.43
C GLY A 222 41.06 36.06 39.91
#